data_AF-A0A3Q0SWQ7-F1
#
_entry.id   AF-A0A3Q0SWQ7-F1
#
_cell.length_a   1.000
_cell.length_b   1.000
_cell.length_c   1.000
_cell.angle_alpha   90.00
_cell.angle_beta   90.00
_cell.angle_gamma   90.00
#
_symmetry.space_group_name_H-M   'P 1'
#
loop_
_entity.id
_entity.type
_entity.pdbx_description
1 polymer ?
#
loop_
_entity_poly.entity_id
_entity_poly.type
_entity_poly.pdbx_seq_one_letter_code
_entity_poly.pdbx_strand_id
1 'polypeptide(L)'
;LEWWVVALLLLAVQSSAVKNCHPGCHCEVESFGLFDSFSLTKVDCRGLGPSASMPIPIPLDTAHLDMSSNAMGPLSDTVLAGPGYTTLISLDLSSNHITKISPSALSKLRYLESLDLSHNNLESLSPNCFSGLPLVEVDLSHNSFQEFDMDVFASKVNGEPVSVDLSHNKLVSVSTTLHGRVLHIQSLTLSSNQLSSVPSLAGLLLRYLNLDGNPITQIPEGAFAHLRKSSRTASKASRACKFWISPATLTLRVSHWDKTPAAGGPRSRDFSTGRWGSQLAAG
;
A
#
# COMPACT_ATOMS: atom_id res chain seq x y z
N LEU A 1 -44.09 39.22 -4.27
CA LEU A 1 -43.75 37.77 -4.27
C LEU A 1 -42.54 37.59 -5.18
N GLU A 2 -41.34 37.84 -4.66
CA GLU A 2 -40.50 36.83 -3.98
C GLU A 2 -40.00 35.74 -4.95
N TRP A 3 -39.22 36.15 -5.97
CA TRP A 3 -38.40 35.21 -6.77
C TRP A 3 -36.89 35.37 -6.49
N TRP A 4 -36.51 36.34 -5.65
CA TRP A 4 -35.11 36.74 -5.46
C TRP A 4 -34.55 36.13 -4.17
N VAL A 5 -35.41 35.82 -3.20
CA VAL A 5 -35.03 35.21 -1.92
C VAL A 5 -34.65 33.73 -2.11
N VAL A 6 -35.22 33.04 -3.10
CA VAL A 6 -34.86 31.64 -3.42
C VAL A 6 -33.49 31.54 -4.09
N ALA A 7 -33.05 32.57 -4.83
CA ALA A 7 -31.74 32.58 -5.49
C ALA A 7 -30.56 32.81 -4.52
N LEU A 8 -30.83 33.36 -3.33
CA LEU A 8 -29.83 33.57 -2.28
C LEU A 8 -29.67 32.37 -1.33
N LEU A 9 -30.51 31.35 -1.47
CA LEU A 9 -30.50 30.14 -0.63
C LEU A 9 -29.72 28.95 -1.24
N LEU A 10 -29.06 29.12 -2.40
CA LEU A 10 -28.42 27.99 -3.10
C LEU A 10 -26.88 27.96 -3.12
N LEU A 11 -26.15 28.92 -2.55
CA LEU A 11 -24.68 28.83 -2.49
C LEU A 11 -24.07 29.46 -1.22
N ALA A 12 -24.69 29.28 -0.06
CA ALA A 12 -23.97 29.44 1.20
C ALA A 12 -23.37 28.09 1.62
N VAL A 13 -22.37 27.60 0.87
CA VAL A 13 -21.38 26.72 1.48
C VAL A 13 -20.70 27.60 2.52
N GLN A 14 -21.09 27.44 3.78
CA GLN A 14 -20.36 28.03 4.90
C GLN A 14 -18.97 27.39 4.90
N SER A 15 -18.04 28.01 4.16
CA SER A 15 -16.61 27.83 4.36
C SER A 15 -16.30 28.32 5.76
N SER A 16 -16.41 27.43 6.73
CA SER A 16 -15.85 27.62 8.05
C SER A 16 -14.35 27.76 7.83
N ALA A 17 -13.81 28.99 7.93
CA ALA A 17 -12.38 29.20 7.76
C ALA A 17 -11.63 28.34 8.79
N VAL A 18 -10.93 27.30 8.31
CA VAL A 18 -10.18 26.38 9.15
C VAL A 18 -9.03 27.14 9.79
N LYS A 19 -9.03 27.21 11.13
CA LYS A 19 -7.99 27.92 11.87
C LYS A 19 -6.65 27.21 11.69
N ASN A 20 -5.57 28.00 11.53
CA ASN A 20 -4.20 27.50 11.38
C ASN A 20 -3.94 26.68 10.10
N CYS A 21 -4.73 26.91 9.05
CA CYS A 21 -4.40 26.43 7.70
C CYS A 21 -3.28 27.29 7.10
N HIS A 22 -2.23 26.66 6.58
CA HIS A 22 -1.16 27.38 5.87
C HIS A 22 -1.73 28.05 4.60
N PRO A 23 -1.34 29.31 4.26
CA PRO A 23 -1.93 30.05 3.14
C PRO A 23 -1.77 29.40 1.77
N GLY A 24 -0.73 28.57 1.59
CA GLY A 24 -0.51 27.82 0.36
C GLY A 24 -1.21 26.46 0.33
N CYS A 25 -1.95 26.09 1.37
CA CYS A 25 -2.69 24.84 1.45
C CYS A 25 -4.19 25.08 1.38
N HIS A 26 -4.92 24.05 0.95
CA HIS A 26 -6.37 23.99 0.99
C HIS A 26 -6.81 23.07 2.13
N CYS A 27 -7.54 23.62 3.11
CA CYS A 27 -8.04 22.85 4.24
C CYS A 27 -9.56 22.75 4.18
N GLU A 28 -10.09 21.53 4.26
CA GLU A 28 -11.51 21.23 4.23
C GLU A 28 -11.88 20.38 5.46
N VAL A 29 -13.05 20.66 6.03
CA VAL A 29 -13.64 19.86 7.10
C VAL A 29 -14.83 19.12 6.52
N GLU A 30 -14.74 17.79 6.48
CA GLU A 30 -15.85 16.93 6.08
C GLU A 30 -16.59 16.46 7.33
N SER A 31 -17.86 16.84 7.45
CA SER A 31 -18.74 16.40 8.52
C SER A 31 -19.62 15.24 8.08
N PHE A 32 -19.77 14.26 8.96
CA PHE A 32 -20.55 13.04 8.74
C PHE A 32 -21.53 12.79 9.90
N GLY A 33 -22.61 12.07 9.58
CA GLY A 33 -23.65 11.69 10.54
C GLY A 33 -24.76 12.72 10.70
N LEU A 34 -25.82 12.37 11.42
CA LEU A 34 -26.84 13.34 11.82
C LEU A 34 -26.18 14.38 12.74
N PHE A 35 -26.43 15.67 12.48
CA PHE A 35 -25.92 16.80 13.27
C PHE A 35 -24.39 16.94 13.31
N ASP A 36 -23.68 16.55 12.25
CA ASP A 36 -22.21 16.71 12.15
C ASP A 36 -21.46 16.05 13.33
N SER A 37 -21.96 14.89 13.76
CA SER A 37 -21.44 14.17 14.94
C SER A 37 -20.00 13.68 14.78
N PHE A 38 -19.50 13.62 13.54
CA PHE A 38 -18.12 13.28 13.22
C PHE A 38 -17.57 14.28 12.22
N SER A 39 -16.34 14.75 12.40
CA SER A 39 -15.67 15.64 11.45
C SER A 39 -14.25 15.14 11.19
N LEU A 40 -13.84 15.15 9.92
CA LEU A 40 -12.48 14.85 9.50
C LEU A 40 -11.90 16.05 8.77
N THR A 41 -10.70 16.45 9.15
CA THR A 41 -10.00 17.58 8.51
C THR A 41 -9.01 17.04 7.48
N LYS A 42 -9.21 17.45 6.23
CA LYS A 42 -8.34 17.15 5.08
C LYS A 42 -7.54 18.39 4.71
N VAL A 43 -6.25 18.22 4.47
CA VAL A 43 -5.34 19.31 4.13
C VAL A 43 -4.54 18.95 2.89
N ASP A 44 -4.75 19.70 1.80
CA ASP A 44 -3.99 19.61 0.56
C ASP A 44 -2.93 20.72 0.52
N CYS A 45 -1.67 20.32 0.57
CA CYS A 45 -0.48 21.18 0.54
C CYS A 45 0.40 20.88 -0.68
N ARG A 46 -0.16 20.41 -1.79
CA ARG A 46 0.61 20.08 -2.99
C ARG A 46 1.20 21.30 -3.68
N GLY A 47 2.37 21.12 -4.28
CA GLY A 47 2.97 22.13 -5.16
C GLY A 47 3.43 23.42 -4.47
N LEU A 48 3.59 23.43 -3.14
CA LEU A 48 4.20 24.53 -2.38
C LEU A 48 5.67 24.79 -2.78
N GLY A 49 6.31 23.78 -3.37
CA GLY A 49 7.68 23.83 -3.84
C GLY A 49 8.73 23.84 -2.71
N PRO A 50 10.03 23.94 -3.06
CA PRO A 50 11.14 23.83 -2.12
C PRO A 50 11.27 25.03 -1.16
N SER A 51 10.53 26.12 -1.42
CA SER A 51 10.52 27.34 -0.61
C SER A 51 9.65 27.27 0.64
N ALA A 52 8.84 26.22 0.80
CA ALA A 52 8.03 26.04 1.99
C ALA A 52 8.93 25.80 3.21
N SER A 53 8.81 26.67 4.23
CA SER A 53 9.49 26.46 5.50
C SER A 53 8.86 25.27 6.22
N MET A 54 9.60 24.18 6.35
CA MET A 54 9.19 23.02 7.13
C MET A 54 9.38 23.25 8.64
N PRO A 55 8.48 22.73 9.50
CA PRO A 55 7.25 22.02 9.16
C PRO A 55 6.14 22.98 8.71
N ILE A 56 5.25 22.53 7.82
CA ILE A 56 4.10 23.31 7.38
C ILE A 56 3.08 23.41 8.53
N PRO A 57 2.64 24.62 8.93
CA PRO A 57 1.57 24.78 9.91
C PRO A 57 0.26 24.19 9.38
N ILE A 58 -0.28 23.20 10.10
CA ILE A 58 -1.55 22.55 9.78
C ILE A 58 -2.46 22.51 11.03
N PRO A 59 -3.79 22.40 10.86
CA PRO A 59 -4.74 22.24 11.96
C PRO A 59 -4.41 21.03 12.86
N LEU A 60 -4.78 21.12 14.15
CA LEU A 60 -4.46 20.11 15.16
C LEU A 60 -5.25 18.81 15.01
N ASP A 61 -6.38 18.88 14.32
CA ASP A 61 -7.34 17.82 14.05
C ASP A 61 -7.20 17.26 12.63
N THR A 62 -6.08 17.56 11.95
CA THR A 62 -5.81 17.05 10.61
C THR A 62 -5.75 15.52 10.64
N ALA A 63 -6.61 14.89 9.85
CA ALA A 63 -6.68 13.43 9.70
C ALA A 63 -6.00 12.97 8.41
N HIS A 64 -6.15 13.73 7.33
CA HIS A 64 -5.55 13.43 6.03
C HIS A 64 -4.72 14.61 5.57
N LEU A 65 -3.47 14.34 5.21
CA LEU A 65 -2.54 15.35 4.74
C LEU A 65 -1.91 14.92 3.42
N ASP A 66 -2.12 15.72 2.39
CA ASP A 66 -1.47 15.58 1.10
C ASP A 66 -0.33 16.60 0.99
N MET A 67 0.89 16.08 0.92
CA MET A 67 2.13 16.83 0.71
C MET A 67 2.87 16.33 -0.52
N SER A 68 2.15 15.72 -1.46
CA SER A 68 2.73 15.25 -2.71
C SER A 68 3.23 16.41 -3.59
N SER A 69 4.14 16.11 -4.52
CA SER A 69 4.61 17.09 -5.52
C SER A 69 5.23 18.36 -4.96
N ASN A 70 5.99 18.26 -3.85
CA ASN A 70 6.63 19.38 -3.17
C ASN A 70 8.16 19.43 -3.32
N ALA A 71 8.72 18.57 -4.17
CA ALA A 71 10.17 18.47 -4.38
C ALA A 71 10.97 18.28 -3.08
N MET A 72 10.39 17.60 -2.08
CA MET A 72 11.02 17.41 -0.77
C MET A 72 12.27 16.53 -0.87
N GLY A 73 13.32 16.90 -0.12
CA GLY A 73 14.53 16.10 0.03
C GLY A 73 14.39 15.01 1.11
N PRO A 74 15.47 14.70 1.87
CA PRO A 74 15.43 13.69 2.91
C PRO A 74 14.38 13.99 4.00
N LEU A 75 13.63 12.97 4.42
CA LEU A 75 12.64 13.09 5.47
C LEU A 75 13.31 12.94 6.85
N SER A 76 13.47 14.04 7.56
CA SER A 76 14.00 14.10 8.93
C SER A 76 12.90 14.35 9.96
N ASP A 77 13.23 14.10 11.23
CA ASP A 77 12.35 14.28 12.39
C ASP A 77 11.80 15.70 12.55
N THR A 78 12.45 16.68 11.93
CA THR A 78 12.06 18.10 11.93
C THR A 78 10.94 18.41 10.94
N VAL A 79 10.82 17.65 9.84
CA VAL A 79 9.83 17.91 8.77
C VAL A 79 8.41 17.63 9.26
N LEU A 80 8.23 16.64 10.14
CA LEU A 80 6.94 16.21 10.70
C LEU A 80 6.86 16.46 12.21
N ALA A 81 7.51 17.53 12.70
CA ALA A 81 7.65 17.78 14.14
C ALA A 81 6.43 18.45 14.79
N GLY A 82 5.51 19.03 14.01
CA GLY A 82 4.39 19.83 14.51
C GLY A 82 3.29 19.01 15.20
N PRO A 83 2.51 19.62 16.11
CA PRO A 83 1.47 18.90 16.85
C PRO A 83 0.33 18.38 15.97
N GLY A 84 -0.01 19.09 14.87
CA GLY A 84 -1.05 18.65 13.93
C GLY A 84 -0.71 17.38 13.14
N TYR A 85 0.56 16.97 13.11
CA TYR A 85 0.96 15.73 12.44
C TYR A 85 0.64 14.48 13.28
N THR A 86 0.49 14.64 14.60
CA THR A 86 0.33 13.50 15.52
C THR A 86 -1.02 12.80 15.42
N THR A 87 -2.02 13.45 14.81
CA THR A 87 -3.39 12.94 14.61
C THR A 87 -3.61 12.33 13.23
N LEU A 88 -2.59 12.33 12.36
CA LEU A 88 -2.72 11.86 10.99
C LEU A 88 -3.08 10.38 10.94
N ILE A 89 -4.09 10.09 10.12
CA ILE A 89 -4.54 8.77 9.72
C ILE A 89 -3.97 8.42 8.35
N SER A 90 -3.88 9.40 7.45
CA SER A 90 -3.30 9.25 6.12
C SER A 90 -2.32 10.38 5.80
N LEU A 91 -1.20 10.01 5.20
CA LEU A 91 -0.14 10.92 4.78
C LEU A 91 0.32 10.56 3.36
N ASP A 92 0.15 11.50 2.44
CA ASP A 92 0.67 11.41 1.08
C ASP A 92 1.94 12.26 0.94
N LEU A 93 3.05 11.58 0.67
CA LEU A 93 4.38 12.15 0.38
C LEU A 93 4.85 11.77 -1.02
N SER A 94 3.94 11.33 -1.89
CA SER A 94 4.25 10.86 -3.23
C SER A 94 4.82 11.96 -4.12
N SER A 95 5.48 11.57 -5.22
CA SER A 95 5.97 12.51 -6.25
C SER A 95 6.89 13.60 -5.68
N ASN A 96 7.73 13.24 -4.72
CA ASN A 96 8.76 14.11 -4.13
C ASN A 96 10.16 13.65 -4.58
N HIS A 97 11.22 14.16 -3.94
CA HIS A 97 12.61 13.76 -4.18
C HIS A 97 13.21 13.11 -2.93
N ILE A 98 12.40 12.37 -2.18
CA ILE A 98 12.82 11.77 -0.92
C ILE A 98 13.81 10.64 -1.23
N THR A 99 15.06 10.82 -0.83
CA THR A 99 16.12 9.82 -1.01
C THR A 99 16.33 8.96 0.23
N LYS A 100 15.98 9.48 1.42
CA LYS A 100 16.21 8.84 2.72
C LYS A 100 15.13 9.25 3.72
N ILE A 101 14.80 8.33 4.64
CA ILE A 101 13.91 8.57 5.77
C ILE A 101 14.68 8.26 7.05
N SER A 102 14.76 9.23 7.97
CA SER A 102 15.34 9.01 9.29
C SER A 102 14.48 8.02 10.10
N PRO A 103 15.08 7.12 10.90
CA PRO A 103 14.34 6.09 11.64
C PRO A 103 13.22 6.63 12.54
N SER A 104 13.36 7.85 13.05
CA SER A 104 12.42 8.51 13.95
C SER A 104 11.49 9.50 13.25
N ALA A 105 11.62 9.72 11.94
CA ALA A 105 10.87 10.75 11.23
C ALA A 105 9.35 10.54 11.29
N LEU A 106 8.92 9.28 11.23
CA LEU A 106 7.51 8.89 11.30
C LEU A 106 7.06 8.48 12.71
N SER A 107 7.96 8.39 13.68
CA SER A 107 7.71 7.76 14.98
C SER A 107 6.60 8.40 15.83
N LYS A 108 6.26 9.66 15.55
CA LYS A 108 5.21 10.43 16.24
C LYS A 108 3.81 10.21 15.64
N LEU A 109 3.70 9.59 14.47
CA LEU A 109 2.45 9.43 13.72
C LEU A 109 1.69 8.19 14.23
N ARG A 110 1.28 8.21 15.49
CA ARG A 110 0.78 7.04 16.22
C ARG A 110 -0.54 6.46 15.69
N TYR A 111 -1.26 7.22 14.88
CA TYR A 111 -2.53 6.83 14.27
C TYR A 111 -2.43 6.62 12.76
N LEU A 112 -1.21 6.64 12.19
CA LEU A 112 -1.03 6.57 10.74
C LEU A 112 -1.32 5.17 10.21
N GLU A 113 -2.38 5.07 9.42
CA GLU A 113 -2.86 3.84 8.79
C GLU A 113 -2.48 3.79 7.30
N SER A 114 -2.45 4.92 6.60
CA SER A 114 -2.14 4.98 5.17
C SER A 114 -0.94 5.89 4.92
N LEU A 115 0.08 5.36 4.25
CA LEU A 115 1.30 6.10 3.90
C LEU A 115 1.64 5.89 2.43
N ASP A 116 1.61 6.98 1.66
CA ASP A 116 2.06 6.99 0.28
C ASP A 116 3.45 7.65 0.18
N LEU A 117 4.43 6.86 -0.26
CA LEU A 117 5.81 7.27 -0.56
C LEU A 117 6.17 6.95 -2.01
N SER A 118 5.17 6.73 -2.87
CA SER A 118 5.36 6.40 -4.28
C SER A 118 6.04 7.53 -5.05
N HIS A 119 6.61 7.21 -6.20
CA HIS A 119 7.24 8.21 -7.09
C HIS A 119 8.30 9.08 -6.37
N ASN A 120 9.15 8.44 -5.56
CA ASN A 120 10.28 9.07 -4.88
C ASN A 120 11.62 8.45 -5.33
N ASN A 121 12.70 8.75 -4.64
CA ASN A 121 14.04 8.26 -4.95
C ASN A 121 14.62 7.38 -3.83
N LEU A 122 13.77 6.64 -3.12
CA LEU A 122 14.19 5.77 -2.03
C LEU A 122 14.93 4.55 -2.58
N GLU A 123 16.08 4.24 -1.99
CA GLU A 123 16.89 3.06 -2.32
C GLU A 123 16.89 2.02 -1.19
N SER A 124 16.64 2.44 0.04
CA SER A 124 16.60 1.59 1.24
C SER A 124 15.76 2.24 2.34
N LEU A 125 15.27 1.41 3.26
CA LEU A 125 14.60 1.85 4.48
C LEU A 125 15.35 1.28 5.69
N SER A 126 15.33 2.03 6.79
CA SER A 126 15.84 1.52 8.06
C SER A 126 14.89 0.43 8.61
N PRO A 127 15.39 -0.64 9.25
CA PRO A 127 14.55 -1.72 9.80
C PRO A 127 13.45 -1.26 10.78
N ASN A 128 13.64 -0.10 11.40
CA ASN A 128 12.71 0.48 12.37
C ASN A 128 11.91 1.68 11.82
N CYS A 129 11.98 1.95 10.51
CA CYS A 129 11.34 3.12 9.89
C CYS A 129 9.82 3.19 10.17
N PHE A 130 9.15 2.04 10.24
CA PHE A 130 7.71 1.94 10.51
C PHE A 130 7.41 1.41 11.92
N SER A 131 8.41 1.39 12.80
CA SER A 131 8.25 0.91 14.17
C SER A 131 7.27 1.79 14.93
N GLY A 132 6.30 1.17 15.59
CA GLY A 132 5.33 1.91 16.38
C GLY A 132 4.11 2.44 15.60
N LEU A 133 4.01 2.16 14.29
CA LEU A 133 2.92 2.66 13.44
C LEU A 133 1.83 1.61 13.21
N PRO A 134 0.54 2.00 13.14
CA PRO A 134 -0.58 1.12 12.85
C PRO A 134 -0.86 0.91 11.35
N LEU A 135 0.14 1.08 10.48
CA LEU A 135 0.00 1.08 9.00
C LEU A 135 -0.82 -0.09 8.44
N VAL A 136 -1.90 0.20 7.72
CA VAL A 136 -2.71 -0.78 6.97
C VAL A 136 -2.33 -0.77 5.50
N GLU A 137 -1.93 0.38 4.96
CA GLU A 137 -1.59 0.55 3.56
C GLU A 137 -0.29 1.34 3.42
N VAL A 138 0.63 0.81 2.62
CA VAL A 138 1.93 1.43 2.35
C VAL A 138 2.24 1.31 0.86
N ASP A 139 2.32 2.45 0.20
CA ASP A 139 2.75 2.53 -1.20
C ASP A 139 4.22 2.99 -1.26
N LEU A 140 5.07 2.10 -1.78
CA LEU A 140 6.50 2.32 -2.04
C LEU A 140 6.82 2.11 -3.53
N SER A 141 5.80 2.12 -4.38
CA SER A 141 5.95 1.93 -5.83
C SER A 141 6.74 3.07 -6.46
N HIS A 142 7.28 2.84 -7.66
CA HIS A 142 8.02 3.88 -8.40
C HIS A 142 9.17 4.52 -7.59
N ASN A 143 9.91 3.71 -6.85
CA ASN A 143 11.14 4.10 -6.16
C ASN A 143 12.36 3.43 -6.84
N SER A 144 13.49 3.29 -6.13
CA SER A 144 14.72 2.67 -6.65
C SER A 144 15.25 1.55 -5.75
N PHE A 145 14.36 0.84 -5.05
CA PHE A 145 14.75 -0.32 -4.23
C PHE A 145 15.33 -1.43 -5.12
N GLN A 146 16.51 -1.94 -4.76
CA GLN A 146 17.15 -3.09 -5.41
C GLN A 146 16.97 -4.38 -4.61
N GLU A 147 16.92 -4.25 -3.29
CA GLU A 147 16.63 -5.31 -2.34
C GLU A 147 15.60 -4.78 -1.34
N PHE A 148 14.73 -5.65 -0.84
CA PHE A 148 13.75 -5.26 0.17
C PHE A 148 13.61 -6.32 1.25
N ASP A 149 13.84 -5.91 2.49
CA ASP A 149 13.61 -6.73 3.67
C ASP A 149 12.25 -6.41 4.29
N MET A 150 11.37 -7.40 4.33
CA MET A 150 10.02 -7.27 4.88
C MET A 150 10.00 -7.06 6.40
N ASP A 151 11.13 -7.27 7.08
CA ASP A 151 11.25 -7.07 8.53
C ASP A 151 11.04 -5.60 8.95
N VAL A 152 11.06 -4.64 8.01
CA VAL A 152 10.66 -3.25 8.26
C VAL A 152 9.24 -3.12 8.84
N PHE A 153 8.39 -4.12 8.59
CA PHE A 153 7.01 -4.19 9.10
C PHE A 153 6.88 -5.02 10.40
N ALA A 154 7.98 -5.55 10.95
CA ALA A 154 7.96 -6.47 12.10
C ALA A 154 7.59 -5.80 13.44
N SER A 155 7.72 -4.48 13.53
CA SER A 155 7.54 -3.71 14.77
C SER A 155 6.28 -2.83 14.76
N LYS A 156 5.25 -3.25 14.01
CA LYS A 156 3.92 -2.63 14.00
C LYS A 156 3.16 -2.85 15.31
N VAL A 157 2.27 -1.92 15.67
CA VAL A 157 1.59 -1.91 16.99
C VAL A 157 0.26 -2.64 16.99
N ASN A 158 -0.53 -2.56 15.91
CA ASN A 158 -1.92 -3.00 15.92
C ASN A 158 -2.14 -4.45 15.43
N GLY A 159 -1.12 -5.14 14.92
CA GLY A 159 -1.24 -6.49 14.36
C GLY A 159 -2.13 -6.59 13.11
N GLU A 160 -2.67 -5.46 12.63
CA GLU A 160 -3.53 -5.42 11.45
C GLU A 160 -2.77 -5.81 10.19
N PRO A 161 -3.43 -6.50 9.23
CA PRO A 161 -2.81 -6.84 7.97
C PRO A 161 -2.43 -5.62 7.16
N VAL A 162 -1.23 -5.63 6.59
CA VAL A 162 -0.69 -4.58 5.73
C VAL A 162 -0.87 -4.97 4.26
N SER A 163 -1.29 -4.01 3.45
CA SER A 163 -1.14 -4.02 2.00
C SER A 163 0.09 -3.22 1.61
N VAL A 164 1.00 -3.83 0.86
CA VAL A 164 2.28 -3.21 0.47
C VAL A 164 2.40 -3.23 -1.05
N ASP A 165 2.59 -2.05 -1.64
CA ASP A 165 2.95 -1.91 -3.05
C ASP A 165 4.44 -1.59 -3.19
N LEU A 166 5.17 -2.46 -3.88
CA LEU A 166 6.59 -2.33 -4.21
C LEU A 166 6.80 -2.42 -5.74
N SER A 167 5.75 -2.20 -6.52
CA SER A 167 5.81 -2.26 -7.97
C SER A 167 6.68 -1.16 -8.57
N HIS A 168 7.13 -1.35 -9.81
CA HIS A 168 7.91 -0.34 -10.53
C HIS A 168 9.18 0.10 -9.77
N ASN A 169 9.84 -0.84 -9.10
CA ASN A 169 11.15 -0.66 -8.48
C ASN A 169 12.23 -1.37 -9.31
N LYS A 170 13.42 -1.59 -8.72
CA LYS A 170 14.54 -2.30 -9.34
C LYS A 170 14.86 -3.60 -8.60
N LEU A 171 13.84 -4.21 -7.97
CA LEU A 171 14.04 -5.31 -7.04
C LEU A 171 14.60 -6.55 -7.75
N VAL A 172 15.76 -7.02 -7.29
CA VAL A 172 16.38 -8.29 -7.69
C VAL A 172 16.13 -9.36 -6.62
N SER A 173 15.95 -8.96 -5.37
CA SER A 173 15.65 -9.86 -4.26
C SER A 173 14.65 -9.24 -3.27
N VAL A 174 13.86 -10.09 -2.64
CA VAL A 174 12.99 -9.76 -1.51
C VAL A 174 13.20 -10.81 -0.44
N SER A 175 13.51 -10.38 0.77
CA SER A 175 13.78 -11.26 1.92
C SER A 175 12.77 -11.08 3.03
N THR A 176 12.60 -12.13 3.82
CA THR A 176 11.82 -12.15 5.05
C THR A 176 12.61 -12.92 6.10
N THR A 177 13.10 -12.28 7.16
CA THR A 177 13.76 -12.97 8.27
C THR A 177 12.84 -13.01 9.47
N LEU A 178 12.04 -14.06 9.56
CA LEU A 178 10.95 -14.09 10.53
C LEU A 178 11.39 -13.93 11.99
N HIS A 179 12.63 -14.19 12.40
CA HIS A 179 13.11 -14.02 13.80
C HIS A 179 12.12 -14.47 14.90
N GLY A 180 11.25 -15.46 14.63
CA GLY A 180 10.16 -15.89 15.52
C GLY A 180 8.91 -14.98 15.60
N ARG A 181 8.82 -13.92 14.79
CA ARG A 181 7.71 -12.98 14.66
C ARG A 181 6.84 -13.29 13.44
N VAL A 182 5.55 -12.95 13.53
CA VAL A 182 4.60 -13.09 12.43
C VAL A 182 4.41 -11.73 11.76
N LEU A 183 4.72 -11.67 10.47
CA LEU A 183 4.43 -10.51 9.64
C LEU A 183 3.01 -10.62 9.09
N HIS A 184 2.15 -9.69 9.49
CA HIS A 184 0.77 -9.62 9.02
C HIS A 184 0.74 -8.83 7.70
N ILE A 185 1.27 -9.41 6.63
CA ILE A 185 1.16 -8.85 5.27
C ILE A 185 0.14 -9.69 4.51
N GLN A 186 -0.91 -9.04 4.00
CA GLN A 186 -2.03 -9.71 3.33
C GLN A 186 -2.00 -9.49 1.82
N SER A 187 -1.53 -8.35 1.36
CA SER A 187 -1.42 -8.02 -0.06
C SER A 187 -0.03 -7.52 -0.35
N LEU A 188 0.59 -8.09 -1.38
CA LEU A 188 1.93 -7.71 -1.81
C LEU A 188 1.96 -7.59 -3.33
N THR A 189 2.25 -6.39 -3.82
CA THR A 189 2.48 -6.13 -5.25
C THR A 189 3.98 -5.95 -5.49
N LEU A 190 4.55 -6.79 -6.34
CA LEU A 190 5.96 -6.78 -6.75
C LEU A 190 6.10 -6.65 -8.27
N SER A 191 5.05 -6.20 -8.96
CA SER A 191 5.05 -6.15 -10.42
C SER A 191 6.05 -5.14 -10.99
N SER A 192 6.49 -5.34 -12.22
CA SER A 192 7.43 -4.45 -12.92
C SER A 192 8.74 -4.26 -12.14
N ASN A 193 9.36 -5.38 -11.74
CA ASN A 193 10.65 -5.42 -11.06
C ASN A 193 11.65 -6.31 -11.84
N GLN A 194 12.79 -6.64 -11.26
CA GLN A 194 13.88 -7.40 -11.89
C GLN A 194 14.08 -8.78 -11.24
N LEU A 195 13.04 -9.34 -10.64
CA LEU A 195 13.11 -10.64 -9.96
C LEU A 195 13.32 -11.76 -10.98
N SER A 196 14.44 -12.47 -10.89
CA SER A 196 14.75 -13.63 -11.74
C SER A 196 14.14 -14.94 -11.25
N SER A 197 13.73 -14.98 -9.99
CA SER A 197 13.08 -16.11 -9.34
C SER A 197 11.96 -15.64 -8.40
N VAL A 198 11.03 -16.54 -8.09
CA VAL A 198 10.00 -16.25 -7.07
C VAL A 198 10.68 -16.12 -5.70
N PRO A 199 10.52 -14.99 -4.97
CA PRO A 199 11.17 -14.78 -3.69
C PRO A 199 10.63 -15.73 -2.62
N SER A 200 11.46 -16.06 -1.63
CA SER A 200 11.03 -16.83 -0.46
C SER A 200 10.22 -15.92 0.46
N LEU A 201 8.90 -16.07 0.42
CA LEU A 201 7.94 -15.31 1.24
C LEU A 201 7.46 -16.12 2.44
N ALA A 202 8.38 -16.90 3.03
CA ALA A 202 8.08 -17.79 4.12
C ALA A 202 7.54 -17.01 5.33
N GLY A 203 6.44 -17.50 5.90
CA GLY A 203 5.79 -16.91 7.08
C GLY A 203 4.97 -15.64 6.84
N LEU A 204 4.86 -15.16 5.60
CA LEU A 204 3.87 -14.15 5.25
C LEU A 204 2.50 -14.80 5.04
N LEU A 205 1.45 -14.23 5.65
CA LEU A 205 0.07 -14.70 5.52
C LEU A 205 -0.67 -14.03 4.35
N LEU A 206 -0.04 -14.05 3.17
CA LEU A 206 -0.53 -13.36 1.97
C LEU A 206 -1.84 -13.98 1.46
N ARG A 207 -2.77 -13.10 1.06
CA ARG A 207 -3.99 -13.42 0.31
C ARG A 207 -3.89 -12.97 -1.15
N TYR A 208 -3.04 -12.00 -1.43
CA TYR A 208 -2.80 -11.46 -2.77
C TYR A 208 -1.29 -11.31 -2.99
N LEU A 209 -0.82 -11.78 -4.14
CA LEU A 209 0.55 -11.61 -4.61
C LEU A 209 0.52 -11.32 -6.11
N ASN A 210 1.14 -10.22 -6.52
CA ASN A 210 1.33 -9.87 -7.93
C ASN A 210 2.83 -9.83 -8.26
N LEU A 211 3.24 -10.62 -9.25
CA LEU A 211 4.63 -10.72 -9.72
C LEU A 211 4.76 -10.36 -11.22
N ASP A 212 3.71 -9.81 -11.83
CA ASP A 212 3.66 -9.50 -13.25
C ASP A 212 4.81 -8.57 -13.69
N GLY A 213 5.29 -8.69 -14.93
CA GLY A 213 6.37 -7.84 -15.43
C GLY A 213 7.73 -8.05 -14.76
N ASN A 214 8.00 -9.25 -14.22
CA ASN A 214 9.33 -9.66 -13.76
C ASN A 214 9.94 -10.71 -14.69
N PRO A 215 11.28 -10.74 -14.87
CA PRO A 215 11.98 -11.75 -15.67
C PRO A 215 12.14 -13.10 -14.92
N ILE A 216 11.05 -13.61 -14.32
CA ILE A 216 11.08 -14.84 -13.53
C ILE A 216 11.31 -16.04 -14.45
N THR A 217 12.43 -16.72 -14.27
CA THR A 217 12.79 -17.96 -14.99
C THR A 217 12.76 -19.18 -14.09
N GLN A 218 12.77 -18.98 -12.77
CA GLN A 218 12.81 -20.05 -11.77
C GLN A 218 11.70 -19.90 -10.73
N ILE A 219 11.01 -21.01 -10.46
CA ILE A 219 10.04 -21.12 -9.36
C ILE A 219 10.57 -22.22 -8.43
N PRO A 220 11.16 -21.87 -7.27
CA PRO A 220 11.65 -22.84 -6.31
C PRO A 220 10.54 -23.78 -5.82
N GLU A 221 10.89 -25.03 -5.52
CA GLU A 221 9.95 -25.98 -4.93
C GLU A 221 9.41 -25.42 -3.60
N GLY A 222 8.08 -25.43 -3.43
CA GLY A 222 7.45 -24.90 -2.23
C GLY A 222 7.41 -23.38 -2.13
N ALA A 223 7.80 -22.62 -3.16
CA ALA A 223 7.76 -21.14 -3.14
C ALA A 223 6.37 -20.57 -2.74
N PHE A 224 5.30 -21.30 -3.02
CA PHE A 224 3.92 -20.93 -2.66
C PHE A 224 3.31 -21.76 -1.51
N ALA A 225 4.11 -22.56 -0.80
CA ALA A 225 3.61 -23.45 0.26
C ALA A 225 2.89 -22.67 1.38
N HIS A 226 3.34 -21.44 1.65
CA HIS A 226 2.78 -20.55 2.68
C HIS A 226 1.43 -19.93 2.30
N LEU A 227 1.12 -19.87 1.00
CA LEU A 227 -0.18 -19.38 0.50
C LEU A 227 -1.29 -20.43 0.63
N ARG A 228 -0.95 -21.67 0.99
CA ARG A 228 -1.90 -22.77 1.13
C ARG A 228 -2.69 -22.59 2.43
N LYS A 229 -3.89 -22.01 2.34
CA LYS A 229 -4.86 -22.02 3.44
C LYS A 229 -4.93 -23.42 4.05
N SER A 230 -4.92 -23.48 5.39
CA SER A 230 -5.18 -24.69 6.17
C SER A 230 -6.56 -25.26 5.81
N SER A 231 -6.61 -26.08 4.76
CA SER A 231 -7.70 -27.01 4.49
C SER A 231 -7.18 -28.38 4.93
N ARG A 232 -7.62 -28.81 6.11
CA ARG A 232 -7.54 -30.19 6.57
C ARG A 232 -8.46 -31.08 5.71
N THR A 233 -8.19 -31.18 4.41
CA THR A 233 -8.76 -32.16 3.46
C THR A 233 -8.09 -31.95 2.10
N ALA A 234 -6.78 -32.17 2.00
CA ALA A 234 -6.10 -32.19 0.70
C ALA A 234 -6.29 -33.55 -0.01
N SER A 235 -7.54 -33.88 -0.33
CA SER A 235 -7.88 -34.83 -1.39
C SER A 235 -8.89 -34.16 -2.30
N LYS A 236 -8.46 -33.82 -3.52
CA LYS A 236 -9.30 -33.35 -4.64
C LYS A 236 -10.20 -32.13 -4.33
N ALA A 237 -9.80 -30.98 -4.90
CA ALA A 237 -10.53 -29.71 -4.94
C ALA A 237 -10.56 -28.88 -3.65
N SER A 238 -9.43 -28.21 -3.34
CA SER A 238 -9.40 -27.12 -2.35
C SER A 238 -9.86 -25.82 -3.01
N ARG A 239 -10.90 -25.21 -2.41
CA ARG A 239 -11.50 -23.96 -2.84
C ARG A 239 -10.55 -22.77 -2.64
N ALA A 240 -10.54 -21.91 -3.66
CA ALA A 240 -10.06 -20.51 -3.69
C ALA A 240 -8.55 -20.24 -3.82
N CYS A 241 -8.03 -20.43 -5.03
CA CYS A 241 -7.11 -19.52 -5.75
C CYS A 241 -7.27 -19.82 -7.26
N LYS A 242 -7.60 -18.82 -8.10
CA LYS A 242 -7.51 -18.97 -9.57
C LYS A 242 -6.08 -18.62 -9.96
N PHE A 243 -5.32 -19.61 -10.42
CA PHE A 243 -4.01 -19.43 -11.04
C PHE A 243 -4.21 -19.32 -12.55
N TRP A 244 -3.68 -18.28 -13.18
CA TRP A 244 -3.54 -18.22 -14.64
C TRP A 244 -2.05 -18.05 -14.95
N ILE A 245 -1.51 -18.99 -15.72
CA ILE A 245 -0.19 -18.89 -16.34
C ILE A 245 -0.49 -18.73 -17.82
N SER A 246 -0.28 -17.54 -18.41
CA SER A 246 -0.41 -17.38 -19.85
C SER A 246 0.83 -17.99 -20.53
N PRO A 247 0.69 -18.87 -21.55
CA PRO A 247 1.82 -19.51 -22.21
C PRO A 247 2.75 -18.55 -22.98
N ALA A 248 2.34 -17.28 -23.18
CA ALA A 248 3.07 -16.32 -24.01
C ALA A 248 3.81 -15.23 -23.21
N THR A 249 3.51 -15.06 -21.93
CA THR A 249 4.07 -14.03 -21.05
C THR A 249 3.71 -14.44 -19.62
N LEU A 250 4.70 -14.62 -18.75
CA LEU A 250 4.51 -15.03 -17.35
C LEU A 250 3.87 -13.90 -16.52
N THR A 251 2.57 -13.68 -16.71
CA THR A 251 1.76 -12.69 -15.99
C THR A 251 0.96 -13.38 -14.89
N LEU A 252 1.23 -13.04 -13.62
CA LEU A 252 0.58 -13.58 -12.42
C LEU A 252 -0.40 -12.52 -11.86
N ARG A 253 -1.71 -12.63 -12.18
CA ARG A 253 -2.77 -11.75 -11.64
C ARG A 253 -3.73 -12.53 -10.73
N VAL A 254 -3.99 -12.00 -9.53
CA VAL A 254 -5.05 -12.44 -8.62
C VAL A 254 -6.22 -11.44 -8.73
N SER A 255 -7.47 -11.87 -8.94
CA SER A 255 -8.63 -10.96 -8.87
C SER A 255 -9.85 -11.64 -8.23
N HIS A 256 -10.57 -10.89 -7.38
CA HIS A 256 -11.82 -11.29 -6.70
C HIS A 256 -12.99 -11.42 -7.70
N TRP A 257 -14.01 -12.23 -7.36
CA TRP A 257 -15.26 -12.34 -8.13
C TRP A 257 -16.44 -11.97 -7.24
N ASP A 258 -17.19 -10.92 -7.62
CA ASP A 258 -18.49 -10.57 -7.03
C ASP A 258 -19.58 -11.52 -7.52
N LYS A 259 -20.34 -12.09 -6.58
CA LYS A 259 -21.44 -13.03 -6.88
C LYS A 259 -22.59 -12.32 -7.62
N THR A 260 -22.99 -12.84 -8.78
CA THR A 260 -24.41 -12.95 -9.17
C THR A 260 -24.63 -14.18 -10.08
N PRO A 261 -25.79 -14.87 -10.02
CA PRO A 261 -25.97 -16.18 -10.64
C PRO A 261 -26.72 -16.19 -12.00
N ALA A 262 -26.24 -17.08 -12.88
CA ALA A 262 -26.91 -17.94 -13.87
C ALA A 262 -27.93 -17.39 -14.90
N ALA A 263 -27.63 -17.64 -16.20
CA ALA A 263 -28.53 -18.39 -17.11
C ALA A 263 -27.83 -18.75 -18.45
N GLY A 264 -27.86 -20.05 -18.82
CA GLY A 264 -28.16 -20.47 -20.21
C GLY A 264 -27.06 -20.91 -21.20
N GLY A 265 -26.67 -22.20 -21.18
CA GLY A 265 -26.48 -23.04 -22.40
C GLY A 265 -25.18 -22.92 -23.25
N PRO A 266 -24.95 -23.80 -24.25
CA PRO A 266 -24.11 -25.00 -24.05
C PRO A 266 -22.98 -25.30 -25.07
N ARG A 267 -22.08 -26.21 -24.64
CA ARG A 267 -21.30 -27.26 -25.36
C ARG A 267 -19.94 -27.00 -26.07
N SER A 268 -19.02 -27.90 -25.69
CA SER A 268 -17.93 -28.57 -26.45
C SER A 268 -16.57 -27.83 -26.50
N ARG A 269 -15.38 -28.46 -26.33
CA ARG A 269 -14.90 -29.85 -26.36
C ARG A 269 -13.69 -30.06 -25.44
N ASP A 270 -13.46 -31.34 -25.13
CA ASP A 270 -12.30 -31.93 -24.45
C ASP A 270 -10.92 -31.45 -24.92
N PHE A 271 -9.98 -31.36 -23.98
CA PHE A 271 -8.65 -31.95 -24.17
C PHE A 271 -8.14 -32.57 -22.87
N SER A 272 -7.54 -33.74 -23.06
CA SER A 272 -7.29 -34.84 -22.14
C SER A 272 -6.17 -34.59 -21.12
N THR A 273 -6.32 -35.29 -20.00
CA THR A 273 -5.32 -35.64 -18.98
C THR A 273 -3.96 -36.05 -19.56
N GLY A 274 -2.87 -35.44 -19.06
CA GLY A 274 -1.49 -35.87 -19.29
C GLY A 274 -0.73 -36.00 -17.96
N ARG A 275 -0.14 -37.17 -17.74
CA ARG A 275 0.55 -37.63 -16.52
C ARG A 275 1.70 -36.71 -16.10
N TRP A 276 1.77 -36.40 -14.80
CA TRP A 276 3.04 -36.05 -14.14
C TRP A 276 3.80 -37.34 -13.91
N GLY A 277 4.72 -37.65 -14.82
CA GLY A 277 5.70 -38.71 -14.69
C GLY A 277 6.98 -38.15 -14.07
N SER A 278 7.28 -38.64 -12.87
CA SER A 278 8.57 -38.64 -12.21
C SER A 278 9.75 -38.90 -13.16
N GLN A 279 10.80 -38.10 -13.07
CA GLN A 279 12.18 -38.55 -13.28
C GLN A 279 13.19 -37.61 -12.62
N LEU A 280 13.55 -37.93 -11.38
CA LEU A 280 14.91 -37.80 -10.88
C LEU A 280 15.69 -39.01 -11.42
N ALA A 281 16.77 -38.78 -12.16
CA ALA A 281 18.01 -39.58 -12.10
C ALA A 281 19.05 -39.04 -13.09
N ALA A 282 20.18 -38.62 -12.51
CA ALA A 282 21.56 -38.80 -12.95
C ALA A 282 21.90 -38.80 -14.46
N GLY A 283 22.77 -37.85 -14.81
CA GLY A 283 23.70 -37.85 -15.94
C GLY A 283 24.72 -36.76 -15.70
#